data_AF-A0A947DMI1-F1
#
_entry.id   AF-A0A947DMI1-F1
#
_cell.length_a   1.000
_cell.length_b   1.000
_cell.length_c   1.000
_cell.angle_alpha   90.00
_cell.angle_beta   90.00
_cell.angle_gamma   90.00
#
_symmetry.space_group_name_H-M   'P 1'
#
loop_
_entity.id
_entity.type
_entity.pdbx_description
1 polymer ?
#
loop_
_entity_poly.entity_id
_entity_poly.type
_entity_poly.pdbx_seq_one_letter_code
_entity_poly.pdbx_strand_id
1 'polypeptide(L)'
;MGAPTFELYKLLVEEVREARKARRDLANVFTTLNLAGVGALGFLAGPDNGQSPALLIWAVVALILCCVVWRSSNAYYTVMLGSKYQIIYEIEKDLGIDALQREWRQLPRHGFLRYFSLERAMPVLFGVGYLVFVAYQVSWNEAATLFQGALRPLLAMINR
;
A
#
# COMPACT_ATOMS: atom_id res chain seq x y z
N MET A 1 -39.83 9.38 15.03
CA MET A 1 -38.92 8.50 14.24
C MET A 1 -37.42 8.84 14.38
N GLY A 2 -36.97 9.77 15.25
CA GLY A 2 -35.59 10.29 15.19
C GLY A 2 -34.50 9.62 16.05
N ALA A 3 -34.83 8.97 17.18
CA ALA A 3 -33.80 8.46 18.09
C ALA A 3 -32.99 7.25 17.54
N PRO A 4 -33.61 6.23 16.92
CA PRO A 4 -32.86 5.08 16.38
C PRO A 4 -31.93 5.49 15.23
N THR A 5 -32.37 6.42 14.37
CA THR A 5 -31.62 6.90 13.21
C THR A 5 -30.37 7.69 13.64
N PHE A 6 -30.49 8.50 14.69
CA PHE A 6 -29.35 9.26 15.21
C PHE A 6 -28.31 8.36 15.88
N GLU A 7 -28.73 7.33 16.62
CA GLU A 7 -27.81 6.34 17.20
C GLU A 7 -27.11 5.52 16.10
N LEU A 8 -27.84 5.08 15.07
CA LEU A 8 -27.24 4.42 13.90
C LEU A 8 -26.20 5.32 13.22
N TYR A 9 -26.49 6.60 13.04
CA TYR A 9 -25.56 7.57 12.48
C TYR A 9 -24.26 7.63 13.28
N LYS A 10 -24.34 7.74 14.62
CA LYS A 10 -23.14 7.74 15.49
C LYS A 10 -22.31 6.47 15.31
N LEU A 11 -22.94 5.30 15.34
CA LEU A 11 -22.26 4.01 15.19
C LEU A 11 -21.53 3.90 13.84
N LEU A 12 -22.15 4.37 12.76
CA LEU A 12 -21.52 4.37 11.43
C LEU A 12 -20.33 5.33 11.35
N VAL A 13 -20.43 6.50 11.98
CA VAL A 13 -19.31 7.45 12.07
C VAL A 13 -18.15 6.85 12.86
N GLU A 14 -18.44 6.17 13.97
CA GLU A 14 -17.43 5.46 14.76
C GLU A 14 -16.77 4.32 13.96
N GLU A 15 -17.55 3.50 13.26
CA GLU A 15 -17.02 2.43 12.40
C GLU A 15 -16.08 2.99 11.32
N VAL A 16 -16.43 4.13 10.71
CA VAL A 16 -15.57 4.81 9.72
C VAL A 16 -14.28 5.34 10.35
N ARG A 17 -14.32 5.84 11.60
CA ARG A 17 -13.12 6.27 12.33
C ARG A 17 -12.19 5.07 12.59
N GLU A 18 -12.74 3.93 13.00
CA GLU A 18 -11.96 2.70 13.20
C GLU A 18 -11.39 2.17 11.88
N ALA A 19 -12.17 2.17 10.79
CA ALA A 19 -11.66 1.78 9.47
C ALA A 19 -10.51 2.68 8.98
N ARG A 20 -10.59 4.00 9.24
CA ARG A 20 -9.48 4.94 8.97
C ARG A 20 -8.26 4.67 9.84
N LYS A 21 -8.46 4.30 11.10
CA LYS A 21 -7.38 3.92 12.01
C LYS A 21 -6.68 2.64 11.53
N ALA A 22 -7.44 1.59 11.22
CA ALA A 22 -6.90 0.34 10.67
C ALA A 22 -6.07 0.56 9.39
N ARG A 23 -6.52 1.46 8.49
CA ARG A 23 -5.75 1.85 7.30
C ARG A 23 -4.41 2.49 7.66
N ARG A 24 -4.36 3.39 8.65
CA ARG A 24 -3.11 4.02 9.11
C ARG A 24 -2.19 3.00 9.78
N ASP A 25 -2.74 2.10 10.59
CA ASP A 25 -1.97 1.05 11.27
C ASP A 25 -1.34 0.10 10.24
N LEU A 26 -2.08 -0.30 9.21
CA LEU A 26 -1.54 -1.05 8.07
C LEU A 26 -0.40 -0.30 7.36
N ALA A 27 -0.58 1.00 7.10
CA ALA A 27 0.47 1.81 6.47
C ALA A 27 1.74 1.88 7.34
N ASN A 28 1.59 1.98 8.66
CA ASN A 28 2.72 1.94 9.60
C ASN A 28 3.43 0.58 9.58
N VAL A 29 2.69 -0.53 9.58
CA VAL A 29 3.26 -1.88 9.48
C VAL A 29 4.09 -2.04 8.20
N PHE A 30 3.54 -1.66 7.05
CA PHE A 30 4.30 -1.72 5.79
C PHE A 30 5.52 -0.80 5.79
N THR A 31 5.42 0.40 6.38
CA THR A 31 6.55 1.32 6.49
C THR A 31 7.68 0.70 7.30
N THR A 32 7.37 0.15 8.48
CA THR A 32 8.34 -0.53 9.34
C THR A 32 8.95 -1.76 8.66
N LEU A 33 8.13 -2.56 7.98
CA LEU A 33 8.58 -3.74 7.23
C LEU A 33 9.57 -3.35 6.11
N ASN A 34 9.24 -2.32 5.32
CA ASN A 34 10.11 -1.87 4.23
C ASN A 34 11.39 -1.22 4.77
N LEU A 35 11.32 -0.49 5.88
CA LEU A 35 12.50 0.09 6.54
C LEU A 35 13.44 -1.01 7.06
N ALA A 36 12.89 -2.03 7.73
CA ALA A 36 13.65 -3.21 8.15
C ALA A 36 14.24 -3.95 6.94
N GLY A 37 13.48 -4.06 5.85
CA GLY A 37 13.92 -4.62 4.57
C GLY A 37 15.09 -3.85 3.96
N VAL A 38 15.05 -2.51 3.96
CA VAL A 38 16.18 -1.67 3.51
C VAL A 38 17.42 -1.92 4.36
N GLY A 39 17.28 -2.02 5.69
CA GLY A 39 18.39 -2.36 6.58
C GLY A 39 18.98 -3.74 6.29
N ALA A 40 18.11 -4.74 6.08
CA ALA A 40 18.52 -6.09 5.70
C ALA A 40 19.24 -6.10 4.34
N LEU A 41 18.73 -5.40 3.33
CA LEU A 41 19.40 -5.29 2.02
C LEU A 41 20.76 -4.60 2.13
N GLY A 42 20.87 -3.54 2.91
CA GLY A 42 22.14 -2.85 3.16
C GLY A 42 23.18 -3.76 3.83
N PHE A 43 22.74 -4.59 4.78
CA PHE A 43 23.57 -5.62 5.37
C PHE A 43 23.99 -6.67 4.33
N LEU A 44 23.04 -7.24 3.58
CA LEU A 44 23.30 -8.28 2.59
C LEU A 44 24.24 -7.84 1.45
N ALA A 45 24.19 -6.57 1.05
CA ALA A 45 25.04 -6.00 -0.01
C ALA A 45 26.44 -5.55 0.49
N GLY A 46 26.75 -5.76 1.77
CA GLY A 46 28.06 -5.41 2.34
C GLY A 46 29.22 -6.14 1.65
N PRO A 47 30.40 -5.49 1.48
CA PRO A 47 31.55 -6.05 0.74
C PRO A 47 32.04 -7.40 1.28
N ASP A 48 31.89 -7.62 2.59
CA ASP A 48 32.44 -8.78 3.29
C ASP A 48 31.50 -10.00 3.28
N ASN A 49 30.28 -9.87 2.74
CA ASN A 49 29.21 -10.81 3.05
C ASN A 49 29.11 -12.02 2.11
N GLY A 50 29.86 -12.07 1.00
CA GLY A 50 29.99 -13.27 0.14
C GLY A 50 28.67 -13.92 -0.31
N GLN A 51 27.55 -13.22 -0.18
CA GLN A 51 26.22 -13.80 -0.33
C GLN A 51 25.86 -13.95 -1.80
N SER A 52 25.10 -15.00 -2.11
CA SER A 52 24.67 -15.27 -3.48
C SER A 52 23.85 -14.08 -4.02
N PRO A 53 24.16 -13.57 -5.23
CA PRO A 53 23.36 -12.52 -5.88
C PRO A 53 21.88 -12.90 -6.02
N ALA A 54 21.60 -14.20 -6.11
CA ALA A 54 20.24 -14.74 -6.13
C ALA A 54 19.45 -14.38 -4.86
N LEU A 55 20.05 -14.50 -3.67
CA LEU A 55 19.37 -14.19 -2.39
C LEU A 55 19.01 -12.69 -2.32
N LEU A 56 19.91 -11.81 -2.75
CA LEU A 56 19.66 -10.37 -2.81
C LEU A 56 18.50 -10.05 -3.76
N ILE A 57 18.49 -10.65 -4.95
CA ILE A 57 17.40 -10.46 -5.92
C ILE A 57 16.07 -10.96 -5.35
N TRP A 58 16.03 -12.14 -4.73
CA TRP A 58 14.80 -12.67 -4.11
C TRP A 58 14.31 -11.80 -2.96
N ALA A 59 15.21 -11.26 -2.13
CA ALA A 59 14.85 -10.32 -1.06
C ALA A 59 14.22 -9.04 -1.63
N VAL A 60 14.80 -8.49 -2.70
CA VAL A 60 14.23 -7.32 -3.38
C VAL A 60 12.87 -7.63 -3.99
N VAL A 61 12.72 -8.76 -4.67
CA VAL A 61 11.43 -9.19 -5.24
C VAL A 61 10.37 -9.29 -4.14
N ALA A 62 10.69 -9.89 -2.99
CA ALA A 62 9.78 -9.98 -1.85
C ALA A 62 9.35 -8.57 -1.35
N LEU A 63 10.29 -7.63 -1.22
CA LEU A 63 10.00 -6.27 -0.79
C LEU A 63 9.17 -5.47 -1.81
N ILE A 64 9.41 -5.67 -3.10
CA ILE A 64 8.56 -5.10 -4.17
C ILE A 64 7.15 -5.67 -4.09
N LEU A 65 6.99 -6.98 -3.87
CA LEU A 65 5.68 -7.59 -3.66
C LEU A 65 4.97 -7.01 -2.43
N CYS A 66 5.69 -6.76 -1.32
CA CYS A 66 5.13 -6.05 -0.18
C CYS A 66 4.63 -4.64 -0.54
N CYS A 67 5.33 -3.90 -1.41
CA CYS A 67 4.88 -2.61 -1.91
C CYS A 67 3.62 -2.72 -2.77
N VAL A 68 3.50 -3.77 -3.59
CA VAL A 68 2.29 -4.04 -4.38
C VAL A 68 1.10 -4.35 -3.48
N VAL A 69 1.30 -5.22 -2.48
CA VAL A 69 0.26 -5.56 -1.49
C VAL A 69 -0.17 -4.32 -0.69
N TRP A 70 0.78 -3.47 -0.30
CA TRP A 70 0.47 -2.21 0.38
C TRP A 70 -0.42 -1.32 -0.50
N ARG A 71 -0.07 -1.17 -1.78
CA ARG A 71 -0.85 -0.38 -2.73
C ARG A 71 -2.25 -0.95 -2.94
N SER A 72 -2.40 -2.26 -3.06
CA SER A 72 -3.72 -2.90 -3.20
C SER A 72 -4.57 -2.72 -1.95
N SER A 73 -3.98 -2.84 -0.76
CA SER A 73 -4.66 -2.60 0.51
C SER A 73 -5.17 -1.15 0.60
N ASN A 74 -4.34 -0.17 0.26
CA ASN A 74 -4.77 1.24 0.25
C ASN A 74 -5.91 1.50 -0.75
N ALA A 75 -5.88 0.85 -1.91
CA ALA A 75 -6.97 0.94 -2.89
C ALA A 75 -8.27 0.35 -2.32
N TYR A 76 -8.20 -0.83 -1.71
CA TYR A 76 -9.34 -1.49 -1.06
C TYR A 76 -9.98 -0.60 0.00
N TYR A 77 -9.18 -0.06 0.94
CA TYR A 77 -9.70 0.84 1.98
C TYR A 77 -10.31 2.12 1.40
N THR A 78 -9.79 2.62 0.28
CA THR A 78 -10.35 3.81 -0.38
C THR A 78 -11.75 3.53 -0.91
N VAL A 79 -11.96 2.40 -1.56
CA VAL A 79 -13.28 1.99 -2.07
C VAL A 79 -14.24 1.72 -0.92
N MET A 80 -13.81 0.93 0.08
CA MET A 80 -14.63 0.59 1.25
C MET A 80 -15.09 1.83 2.03
N LEU A 81 -14.16 2.76 2.33
CA LEU A 81 -14.50 4.01 3.01
C LEU A 81 -15.46 4.86 2.15
N GLY A 82 -15.25 4.91 0.84
CA GLY A 82 -16.14 5.59 -0.09
C GLY A 82 -17.58 5.08 0.02
N SER A 83 -17.79 3.76 0.01
CA SER A 83 -19.11 3.16 0.16
C SER A 83 -19.74 3.47 1.52
N LYS A 84 -18.97 3.38 2.61
CA LYS A 84 -19.47 3.73 3.97
C LYS A 84 -19.90 5.19 4.07
N TYR A 85 -19.13 6.10 3.48
CA TYR A 85 -19.51 7.53 3.46
C TYR A 85 -20.80 7.79 2.69
N GLN A 86 -21.07 7.06 1.59
CA GLN A 86 -22.35 7.22 0.87
C GLN A 86 -23.55 6.85 1.76
N ILE A 87 -23.46 5.73 2.48
CA ILE A 87 -24.52 5.31 3.43
C ILE A 87 -24.72 6.37 4.51
N ILE A 88 -23.63 6.92 5.06
CA ILE A 88 -23.71 7.99 6.06
C ILE A 88 -24.38 9.24 5.47
N TYR A 89 -24.08 9.62 4.23
CA TYR A 89 -24.70 10.77 3.57
C TYR A 89 -26.19 10.59 3.30
N GLU A 90 -26.65 9.36 3.06
CA GLU A 90 -28.08 9.05 2.96
C GLU A 90 -28.77 9.28 4.30
N ILE A 91 -28.16 8.81 5.39
CA ILE A 91 -28.69 9.00 6.75
C ILE A 91 -28.63 10.47 7.18
N GLU A 92 -27.58 11.22 6.81
CA GLU A 92 -27.49 12.67 7.06
C GLU A 92 -28.69 13.41 6.44
N LYS A 93 -29.08 13.06 5.20
CA LYS A 93 -30.25 13.65 4.54
C LYS A 93 -31.54 13.35 5.29
N ASP A 94 -31.74 12.11 5.75
CA ASP A 94 -32.92 11.71 6.51
C ASP A 94 -33.01 12.43 7.86
N LEU A 95 -31.86 12.74 8.47
CA LEU A 95 -31.75 13.53 9.70
C LEU A 95 -31.84 15.04 9.46
N GLY A 96 -31.85 15.51 8.22
CA GLY A 96 -31.84 16.94 7.88
C GLY A 96 -30.53 17.66 8.21
N ILE A 97 -29.42 16.91 8.26
CA ILE A 97 -28.06 17.43 8.50
C ILE A 97 -27.18 17.17 7.27
N ASP A 98 -26.01 17.79 7.18
CA ASP A 98 -25.08 17.64 6.06
C ASP A 98 -23.61 17.83 6.47
N ALA A 99 -23.28 17.63 7.75
CA ALA A 99 -21.99 18.03 8.32
C ALA A 99 -20.80 17.38 7.59
N LEU A 100 -20.82 16.06 7.44
CA LEU A 100 -19.75 15.30 6.79
C LEU A 100 -19.74 15.50 5.28
N GLN A 101 -20.93 15.64 4.67
CA GLN A 101 -21.04 15.93 3.25
C GLN A 101 -20.47 17.33 2.93
N ARG A 102 -20.74 18.32 3.79
CA ARG A 102 -20.25 19.69 3.67
C ARG A 102 -18.73 19.76 3.88
N GLU A 103 -18.21 19.07 4.89
CA GLU A 103 -16.76 18.92 5.11
C GLU A 103 -16.09 18.38 3.83
N TRP A 104 -16.62 17.30 3.27
CA TRP A 104 -16.08 16.71 2.04
C TRP A 104 -16.11 17.67 0.84
N ARG A 105 -17.14 18.53 0.73
CA ARG A 105 -17.23 19.53 -0.35
C ARG A 105 -16.22 20.66 -0.21
N GLN A 106 -15.80 20.97 1.02
CA GLN A 106 -14.84 22.03 1.30
C GLN A 106 -13.38 21.59 1.15
N LEU A 107 -13.12 20.27 1.10
CA LEU A 107 -11.78 19.76 0.88
C LEU A 107 -11.25 20.13 -0.52
N PRO A 108 -9.97 20.55 -0.64
CA PRO A 108 -9.38 20.90 -1.92
C PRO A 108 -9.36 19.67 -2.85
N ARG A 109 -10.06 19.79 -4.00
CA ARG A 109 -10.22 18.68 -4.96
C ARG A 109 -9.04 18.53 -5.94
N HIS A 110 -8.22 19.57 -6.09
CA HIS A 110 -7.14 19.62 -7.07
C HIS A 110 -5.82 20.01 -6.40
N GLY A 111 -4.71 19.47 -6.90
CA GLY A 111 -3.37 19.83 -6.46
C GLY A 111 -2.40 18.65 -6.43
N PHE A 112 -1.12 18.94 -6.66
CA PHE A 112 0.00 17.99 -6.58
C PHE A 112 0.05 17.26 -5.23
N LEU A 113 -0.25 17.97 -4.15
CA LEU A 113 -0.28 17.45 -2.78
C LEU A 113 -1.32 16.33 -2.55
N ARG A 114 -2.40 16.28 -3.34
CA ARG A 114 -3.39 15.18 -3.28
C ARG A 114 -2.83 13.88 -3.87
N TYR A 115 -2.03 13.98 -4.94
CA TYR A 115 -1.35 12.83 -5.54
C TYR A 115 -0.19 12.34 -4.67
N PHE A 116 0.49 13.29 -4.01
CA PHE A 116 1.55 13.04 -3.04
C PHE A 116 1.03 12.83 -1.61
N SER A 117 -0.16 12.24 -1.44
CA SER A 117 -0.50 11.75 -0.11
C SER A 117 0.54 10.69 0.28
N LEU A 118 1.13 10.83 1.47
CA LEU A 118 2.18 9.93 1.95
C LEU A 118 1.78 8.46 1.76
N GLU A 119 0.51 8.13 2.03
CA GLU A 119 -0.03 6.78 1.85
C GLU A 119 0.04 6.25 0.41
N ARG A 120 -0.04 7.11 -0.61
CA ARG A 120 -0.01 6.72 -2.03
C ARG A 120 1.40 6.80 -2.63
N ALA A 121 2.19 7.75 -2.14
CA ALA A 121 3.57 7.96 -2.61
C ALA A 121 4.55 6.94 -2.02
N MET A 122 4.42 6.60 -0.72
CA MET A 122 5.40 5.76 -0.02
C MET A 122 5.63 4.37 -0.64
N PRO A 123 4.62 3.59 -1.05
CA PRO A 123 4.85 2.29 -1.69
C PRO A 123 5.61 2.44 -3.03
N VAL A 124 5.36 3.54 -3.75
CA VAL A 124 6.04 3.83 -5.03
C VAL A 124 7.49 4.24 -4.77
N LEU A 125 7.74 5.07 -3.76
CA LEU A 125 9.09 5.51 -3.40
C LEU A 125 9.96 4.32 -2.98
N PHE A 126 9.46 3.42 -2.13
CA PHE A 126 10.18 2.18 -1.79
C PHE A 126 10.39 1.28 -3.00
N GLY A 127 9.34 1.04 -3.80
CA GLY A 127 9.45 0.23 -5.01
C GLY A 127 10.49 0.75 -6.00
N VAL A 128 10.50 2.05 -6.28
CA VAL A 128 11.52 2.69 -7.13
C VAL A 128 12.90 2.58 -6.50
N GLY A 129 13.02 2.80 -5.19
CA GLY A 129 14.28 2.65 -4.46
C GLY A 129 14.87 1.25 -4.60
N TYR A 130 14.04 0.21 -4.50
CA TYR A 130 14.48 -1.18 -4.68
C TYR A 130 14.91 -1.48 -6.11
N LEU A 131 14.21 -0.95 -7.11
CA LEU A 131 14.59 -1.09 -8.51
C LEU A 131 15.95 -0.44 -8.79
N VAL A 132 16.16 0.77 -8.28
CA VAL A 132 17.45 1.49 -8.41
C VAL A 132 18.55 0.73 -7.69
N PHE A 133 18.28 0.19 -6.50
CA PHE A 133 19.25 -0.60 -5.73
C PHE A 133 19.73 -1.84 -6.50
N VAL A 134 18.83 -2.61 -7.09
CA VAL A 134 19.21 -3.78 -7.91
C VAL A 134 19.96 -3.37 -9.17
N ALA A 135 19.50 -2.31 -9.85
CA ALA A 135 20.14 -1.82 -11.07
C ALA A 135 21.58 -1.33 -10.82
N TYR A 136 21.87 -0.81 -9.62
CA TYR A 136 23.22 -0.42 -9.22
C TYR A 136 24.07 -1.64 -8.82
N GLN A 137 23.49 -2.59 -8.08
CA GLN A 137 24.27 -3.66 -7.45
C GLN A 137 24.47 -4.91 -8.32
N VAL A 138 23.62 -5.13 -9.32
CA VAL A 138 23.65 -6.32 -10.18
C VAL A 138 23.87 -5.90 -11.63
N SER A 139 24.89 -6.48 -12.28
CA SER A 139 25.06 -6.33 -13.73
C SER A 139 23.84 -6.91 -14.46
N TRP A 140 23.27 -6.17 -15.41
CA TRP A 140 22.05 -6.56 -16.13
C TRP A 140 22.10 -7.97 -16.75
N ASN A 141 23.30 -8.45 -17.12
CA ASN A 141 23.51 -9.81 -17.65
C ASN A 141 23.31 -10.91 -16.60
N GLU A 142 23.66 -10.66 -15.34
CA GLU A 142 23.48 -11.61 -14.23
C GLU A 142 22.01 -11.66 -13.79
N ALA A 143 21.35 -10.51 -13.75
CA ALA A 143 19.92 -10.44 -13.47
C ALA A 143 19.09 -11.22 -14.52
N ALA A 144 19.43 -11.08 -15.81
CA ALA A 144 18.73 -11.75 -16.91
C ALA A 144 18.88 -13.27 -16.86
N THR A 145 20.08 -13.78 -16.56
CA THR A 145 20.34 -15.23 -16.49
C THR A 145 19.63 -15.88 -15.30
N LEU A 146 19.59 -15.21 -14.14
CA LEU A 146 18.86 -15.68 -12.96
C LEU A 146 17.34 -15.66 -13.16
N PHE A 147 16.79 -14.63 -13.80
CA PHE A 147 15.37 -14.54 -14.11
C PHE A 147 14.92 -15.65 -15.08
N GLN A 148 15.72 -15.91 -16.12
CA GLN A 148 15.46 -17.03 -17.05
C GLN A 148 15.56 -18.39 -16.35
N GLY A 149 16.54 -18.57 -15.45
CA GLY A 149 16.67 -19.77 -14.64
C GLY A 149 15.46 -20.04 -13.74
N ALA A 150 14.92 -19.00 -13.11
CA ALA A 150 13.74 -19.08 -12.24
C ALA A 150 12.42 -19.33 -12.99
N LEU A 151 12.27 -18.82 -14.22
CA LEU A 151 11.09 -19.02 -15.06
C LEU A 151 11.04 -20.39 -15.75
N ARG A 152 12.20 -21.02 -15.99
CA ARG A 152 12.28 -22.35 -16.61
C ARG A 152 11.39 -23.42 -15.95
N PRO A 153 11.38 -23.61 -14.62
CA PRO A 153 10.51 -24.59 -13.98
C PRO A 153 9.02 -24.24 -14.08
N LEU A 154 8.66 -22.94 -14.02
CA LEU A 154 7.28 -22.48 -14.19
C LEU A 154 6.76 -22.72 -15.62
N LEU A 155 7.58 -22.43 -16.63
CA LEU A 155 7.25 -22.69 -18.03
C LEU A 155 7.18 -24.19 -18.34
N ALA A 156 8.03 -25.00 -17.70
CA ALA A 156 7.99 -26.47 -17.82
C ALA A 156 6.74 -27.10 -17.21
N MET A 157 6.11 -26.47 -16.20
CA MET A 157 4.82 -26.90 -15.65
C MET A 157 3.63 -26.50 -16.53
N ILE A 158 3.72 -25.40 -17.28
CA ILE A 158 2.64 -24.95 -18.19
C ILE A 158 2.58 -25.79 -19.46
N ASN A 159 3.70 -26.43 -19.85
CA ASN A 159 3.84 -27.16 -21.11
C ASN A 159 3.77 -28.70 -20.94
N ARG A 160 3.24 -29.18 -19.81
CA ARG A 160 2.92 -30.59 -19.51
C ARG A 160 1.42 -30.77 -19.39
#